data_AF-A0A2D5XCI5-F1
#
_entry.id   AF-A0A2D5XCI5-F1
#
_cell.length_a   1.000
_cell.length_b   1.000
_cell.length_c   1.000
_cell.angle_alpha   90.00
_cell.angle_beta   90.00
_cell.angle_gamma   90.00
#
_symmetry.space_group_name_H-M   'P 1'
#
loop_
_entity.id
_entity.type
_entity.pdbx_description
1 polymer ?
#
loop_
_entity_poly.entity_id
_entity_poly.type
_entity_poly.pdbx_seq_one_letter_code
_entity_poly.pdbx_strand_id
1 'polypeptide(L)'
;MSFCKKCGNKLKEGVEYCTKCGAKVKKEQPKKEEEKSNFCKKCGHKISIHEKFCSECGVKIGGGEPKHVKKAVKKSKKGLVIAIAVIAVIIVGAVIFNNVTKTGRPSVTYGSEGGEQKPSFTEKIVKKAYCGNNACESGEDSSNCCVDCACPSGYSCDGTGCKKLAKCGNGIQEEGETSENCCMDAGCSTGYACEQNRCVELKPELSANFQQSTTKSITYFKAKERVIGTLTVSNTGNSIAKNTKVRVSSPNGYFNNEIISFGNINDGSQQSKGVSLIFTNKALDISNKAEIKMNIKMDFEDKDNRGHSTSRTATFTVMGRNYMRWSEPREIASWITPNHPTIKEFASKATAGLAASSDVGTTKNQELAARWLLESMRAYGIRYVNDPFNKEGDFVQFPTETLLNKAGDCEDNAILYASLLAAVGMEPVIILTPSHAFAGYINKDGKIVPIETTSLDYDTALASGLNNVNRNKDKMQIIKLEWNNNPQVILPLKQNLKLPSITKNIGECGTSFNFQDLFVASVPITFTNSGQVPGAGCASVTIYEEGGVLRDEEIGCWVIQPGETKSVTFQPDISVFSGYYCDAK
;
A
#
# COMPACT_ATOMS: atom_id res chain seq x y z
N MET A 1 -4.58 -50.05 -5.13
CA MET A 1 -3.81 -50.50 -6.31
C MET A 1 -3.45 -51.96 -6.12
N SER A 2 -3.74 -52.83 -7.10
CA SER A 2 -3.47 -54.27 -7.03
C SER A 2 -2.30 -54.67 -7.95
N PHE A 3 -1.53 -55.67 -7.55
CA PHE A 3 -0.39 -56.20 -8.31
C PHE A 3 -0.64 -57.67 -8.67
N CYS A 4 -0.14 -58.11 -9.83
CA CYS A 4 -0.25 -59.49 -10.25
C CYS A 4 0.53 -60.41 -9.31
N LYS A 5 -0.16 -61.34 -8.64
CA LYS A 5 0.47 -62.31 -7.72
C LYS A 5 1.48 -63.25 -8.40
N LYS A 6 1.52 -63.33 -9.73
CA LYS A 6 2.44 -64.20 -10.49
C LYS A 6 3.71 -63.49 -10.94
N CYS A 7 3.64 -62.22 -11.38
CA CYS A 7 4.81 -61.52 -11.94
C CYS A 7 5.06 -60.12 -11.36
N GLY A 8 4.29 -59.70 -10.36
CA GLY A 8 4.46 -58.39 -9.70
C GLY A 8 4.00 -57.18 -10.51
N ASN A 9 3.53 -57.36 -11.75
CA ASN A 9 3.12 -56.22 -12.58
C ASN A 9 1.91 -55.47 -11.99
N LYS A 10 1.93 -54.14 -12.07
CA LYS A 10 0.84 -53.27 -11.62
C LYS A 10 -0.39 -53.49 -12.50
N LEU A 11 -1.54 -53.78 -11.88
CA LEU A 11 -2.80 -54.03 -12.60
C LEU A 11 -3.63 -52.74 -12.67
N LYS A 12 -4.20 -52.45 -13.84
CA LYS A 12 -5.21 -51.39 -14.01
C LYS A 12 -6.54 -51.85 -13.40
N GLU A 13 -7.38 -50.93 -12.92
CA GLU A 13 -8.68 -51.29 -12.33
C GLU A 13 -9.57 -52.04 -13.35
N GLY A 14 -10.19 -53.13 -12.91
CA GLY A 14 -11.15 -53.91 -13.71
C GLY A 14 -10.58 -54.99 -14.64
N VAL A 15 -9.25 -55.20 -14.72
CA VAL A 15 -8.66 -56.19 -15.63
C VAL A 15 -8.85 -57.64 -15.16
N GLU A 16 -9.30 -58.52 -16.06
CA GLU A 16 -9.55 -59.94 -15.76
C GLU A 16 -8.29 -60.82 -15.89
N TYR A 17 -7.30 -60.35 -16.64
CA TYR A 17 -6.03 -61.02 -16.89
C TYR A 17 -4.88 -60.02 -16.81
N CYS A 18 -3.72 -60.46 -16.30
CA CYS A 18 -2.52 -59.64 -16.29
C CYS A 18 -2.00 -59.44 -17.72
N THR A 19 -1.90 -58.20 -18.17
CA THR A 19 -1.43 -57.84 -19.52
C THR A 19 0.03 -58.20 -19.80
N LYS A 20 0.83 -58.49 -18.76
CA LYS A 20 2.24 -58.84 -18.90
C LYS A 20 2.52 -60.35 -18.89
N CYS A 21 1.74 -61.14 -18.17
CA CYS A 21 2.02 -62.59 -18.02
C CYS A 21 0.82 -63.52 -18.27
N GLY A 22 -0.35 -62.96 -18.63
CA GLY A 22 -1.57 -63.73 -18.93
C GLY A 22 -2.28 -64.36 -17.72
N ALA A 23 -1.76 -64.18 -16.50
CA ALA A 23 -2.35 -64.78 -15.30
C ALA A 23 -3.74 -64.18 -15.00
N LYS A 24 -4.73 -65.05 -14.78
CA LYS A 24 -6.11 -64.67 -14.44
C LYS A 24 -6.17 -64.04 -13.05
N VAL A 25 -6.77 -62.85 -12.96
CA VAL A 25 -6.89 -62.09 -11.71
C VAL A 25 -8.19 -62.51 -11.02
N LYS A 26 -8.10 -63.16 -9.84
CA LYS A 26 -9.29 -63.49 -9.04
C LYS A 26 -9.92 -62.18 -8.53
N LYS A 27 -11.15 -61.88 -8.97
CA LYS A 27 -11.94 -60.75 -8.46
C LYS A 27 -12.37 -61.07 -7.01
N GLU A 28 -11.80 -60.36 -6.04
CA GLU A 28 -12.39 -60.25 -4.71
C GLU A 28 -13.40 -59.09 -4.76
N GLN A 29 -14.68 -59.38 -4.52
CA GLN A 29 -15.74 -58.36 -4.45
C GLN A 29 -15.51 -57.46 -3.23
N PRO A 30 -15.68 -56.12 -3.34
CA PRO A 30 -15.64 -55.26 -2.18
C PRO A 30 -16.85 -55.53 -1.29
N LYS A 31 -16.62 -55.86 -0.01
CA LYS A 31 -17.63 -55.76 1.04
C LYS A 31 -18.01 -54.28 1.18
N LYS A 32 -19.30 -53.96 1.05
CA LYS A 32 -19.87 -52.68 1.48
C LYS A 32 -19.66 -52.55 3.00
N GLU A 33 -18.89 -51.57 3.44
CA GLU A 33 -18.97 -51.04 4.80
C GLU A 33 -20.16 -50.07 4.85
N GLU A 34 -21.17 -50.40 5.65
CA GLU A 34 -22.25 -49.49 6.01
C GLU A 34 -21.74 -48.45 7.02
N GLU A 35 -21.60 -47.20 6.59
CA GLU A 35 -21.47 -46.06 7.51
C GLU A 35 -22.77 -45.89 8.31
N LYS A 36 -22.76 -46.28 9.59
CA LYS A 36 -23.83 -45.93 10.53
C LYS A 36 -23.85 -44.43 10.76
N SER A 37 -24.77 -43.74 10.10
CA SER A 37 -25.01 -42.31 10.29
C SER A 37 -26.01 -42.03 11.41
N ASN A 38 -25.66 -41.15 12.34
CA ASN A 38 -26.59 -40.62 13.33
C ASN A 38 -27.16 -39.28 12.85
N PHE A 39 -28.40 -38.97 13.22
CA PHE A 39 -29.07 -37.71 12.84
C PHE A 39 -29.20 -36.76 14.04
N CYS A 40 -29.17 -35.46 13.75
CA CYS A 40 -29.21 -34.42 14.76
C CYS A 40 -30.58 -34.41 15.42
N LYS A 41 -30.64 -34.60 16.74
CA LYS A 41 -31.93 -34.61 17.46
C LYS A 41 -32.67 -33.26 17.42
N LYS A 42 -31.98 -32.16 17.06
CA LYS A 42 -32.57 -30.82 16.98
C LYS A 42 -33.03 -30.45 15.57
N CYS A 43 -32.24 -30.73 14.53
CA CYS A 43 -32.55 -30.29 13.16
C CYS A 43 -32.64 -31.42 12.12
N GLY A 44 -32.42 -32.67 12.52
CA GLY A 44 -32.50 -33.83 11.62
C GLY A 44 -31.33 -33.98 10.64
N HIS A 45 -30.32 -33.11 10.67
CA HIS A 45 -29.16 -33.21 9.77
C HIS A 45 -28.30 -34.44 10.09
N LYS A 46 -27.74 -35.08 9.05
CA LYS A 46 -26.88 -36.26 9.17
C LYS A 46 -25.53 -35.85 9.77
N ILE A 47 -25.09 -36.53 10.82
CA ILE A 47 -23.87 -36.21 11.58
C ILE A 47 -22.89 -37.38 11.50
N SER A 48 -21.62 -37.05 11.33
CA SER A 48 -20.53 -38.01 11.41
C SER A 48 -20.11 -38.25 12.87
N ILE A 49 -19.73 -39.49 13.21
CA ILE A 49 -19.48 -39.95 14.58
C ILE A 49 -18.35 -39.22 15.35
N HIS A 50 -17.64 -38.27 14.72
CA HIS A 50 -16.52 -37.52 15.32
C HIS A 50 -16.81 -36.02 15.47
N GLU A 51 -18.02 -35.56 15.17
CA GLU A 51 -18.41 -34.16 15.29
C GLU A 51 -18.90 -33.81 16.71
N LYS A 52 -18.23 -32.82 17.33
CA LYS A 52 -18.58 -32.33 18.68
C LYS A 52 -19.82 -31.41 18.67
N PHE A 53 -20.18 -30.86 17.51
CA PHE A 53 -21.31 -29.96 17.30
C PHE A 53 -21.93 -30.23 15.93
N CYS A 54 -23.25 -30.07 15.81
CA CYS A 54 -23.94 -30.15 14.53
C CYS A 54 -23.53 -28.96 13.65
N SER A 55 -22.97 -29.23 12.48
CA SER A 55 -22.52 -28.24 11.48
C SER A 55 -23.61 -27.27 11.02
N GLU A 56 -24.86 -27.71 10.97
CA GLU A 56 -25.98 -26.89 10.48
C GLU A 56 -26.62 -26.01 11.57
N CYS A 57 -26.83 -26.54 12.78
CA CYS A 57 -27.59 -25.80 13.83
C CYS A 57 -26.77 -25.46 15.07
N GLY A 58 -25.50 -25.88 15.13
CA GLY A 58 -24.58 -25.57 16.22
C GLY A 58 -24.83 -26.32 17.53
N VAL A 59 -25.82 -27.23 17.59
CA VAL A 59 -26.13 -27.95 18.84
C VAL A 59 -25.02 -28.96 19.17
N LYS A 60 -24.56 -28.95 20.42
CA LYS A 60 -23.51 -29.85 20.91
C LYS A 60 -24.00 -31.29 20.99
N ILE A 61 -23.16 -32.23 20.56
CA ILE A 61 -23.50 -33.66 20.49
C ILE A 61 -22.63 -34.40 21.51
N GLY A 62 -23.28 -35.21 22.34
CA GLY A 62 -22.94 -35.42 23.76
C GLY A 62 -21.53 -35.91 24.11
N GLY A 63 -21.09 -35.50 25.31
CA GLY A 63 -20.00 -36.07 26.09
C GLY A 63 -20.05 -35.53 27.54
N GLY A 64 -20.18 -36.43 28.52
CA GLY A 64 -20.25 -36.13 29.95
C GLY A 64 -18.92 -35.65 30.54
N GLU A 65 -19.01 -34.87 31.62
CA GLU A 65 -17.90 -34.20 32.32
C GLU A 65 -17.07 -35.16 33.19
N PRO A 66 -15.76 -34.92 33.35
CA PRO A 66 -15.06 -35.11 34.61
C PRO A 66 -14.91 -33.77 35.35
N LYS A 67 -15.03 -33.86 36.67
CA LYS A 67 -15.29 -32.81 37.66
C LYS A 67 -14.17 -31.76 37.83
N HIS A 68 -14.63 -30.57 38.22
CA HIS A 68 -13.92 -29.37 38.71
C HIS A 68 -12.69 -29.57 39.62
N VAL A 69 -11.70 -28.68 39.45
CA VAL A 69 -11.05 -27.97 40.57
C VAL A 69 -10.99 -26.47 40.25
N LYS A 70 -11.74 -25.64 40.97
CA LYS A 70 -11.65 -24.18 40.93
C LYS A 70 -10.63 -23.70 41.98
N LYS A 71 -9.68 -22.85 41.61
CA LYS A 71 -9.05 -21.90 42.55
C LYS A 71 -9.49 -20.48 42.21
N ALA A 72 -9.96 -19.77 43.24
CA ALA A 72 -10.46 -18.41 43.18
C ALA A 72 -9.31 -17.39 43.18
N VAL A 73 -9.43 -16.32 42.39
CA VAL A 73 -8.56 -15.14 42.45
C VAL A 73 -9.39 -13.91 42.85
N LYS A 74 -9.02 -13.28 43.97
CA LYS A 74 -9.59 -12.05 44.55
C LYS A 74 -9.33 -10.84 43.63
N LYS A 75 -10.35 -10.04 43.33
CA LYS A 75 -10.22 -8.71 42.68
C LYS A 75 -9.95 -7.60 43.71
N SER A 76 -8.99 -6.73 43.41
CA SER A 76 -8.51 -5.60 44.23
C SER A 76 -9.38 -4.34 44.05
N LYS A 77 -9.87 -3.77 45.16
CA LYS A 77 -10.62 -2.50 45.23
C LYS A 77 -9.70 -1.28 45.25
N LYS A 78 -8.99 -0.98 44.15
CA LYS A 78 -8.16 0.25 44.04
C LYS A 78 -8.68 1.31 43.07
N GLY A 79 -9.70 1.01 42.26
CA GLY A 79 -10.25 1.97 41.28
C GLY A 79 -11.24 3.00 41.84
N LEU A 80 -11.89 2.72 42.98
CA LEU A 80 -12.98 3.55 43.49
C LEU A 80 -12.51 4.83 44.21
N VAL A 81 -11.28 4.83 44.76
CA VAL A 81 -10.76 5.96 45.55
C VAL A 81 -10.24 7.09 44.64
N ILE A 82 -9.74 6.76 43.44
CA ILE A 82 -9.18 7.75 42.50
C ILE A 82 -10.31 8.56 41.84
N ALA A 83 -11.48 7.95 41.59
CA ALA A 83 -12.62 8.63 40.99
C ALA A 83 -13.22 9.73 41.88
N ILE A 84 -13.22 9.54 43.21
CA ILE A 84 -13.78 10.51 44.17
C ILE A 84 -12.86 11.73 44.33
N ALA A 85 -11.53 11.54 44.26
CA ALA A 85 -10.56 12.63 44.36
C ALA A 85 -10.60 13.59 43.16
N VAL A 86 -10.86 13.08 41.95
CA VAL A 86 -10.92 13.90 40.73
C VAL A 86 -12.18 14.79 40.71
N ILE A 87 -13.31 14.31 41.24
CA ILE A 87 -14.56 15.08 41.29
C ILE A 87 -14.45 16.25 42.30
N ALA A 88 -13.74 16.06 43.42
CA ALA A 88 -13.55 17.11 44.41
C ALA A 88 -12.70 18.28 43.88
N VAL A 89 -11.69 18.02 43.05
CA VAL A 89 -10.82 19.06 42.47
C VAL A 89 -11.56 19.90 41.42
N ILE A 90 -12.48 19.29 40.65
CA ILE A 90 -13.28 20.00 39.65
C ILE A 90 -14.28 20.96 40.32
N ILE A 91 -14.87 20.58 41.46
CA ILE A 91 -15.83 21.42 42.19
C ILE A 91 -15.12 22.63 42.83
N VAL A 92 -13.90 22.47 43.34
CA VAL A 92 -13.13 23.60 43.92
C VAL A 92 -12.64 24.57 42.83
N GLY A 93 -12.29 24.07 41.64
CA GLY A 93 -11.91 24.92 40.50
C GLY A 93 -13.04 25.81 39.98
N ALA A 94 -14.28 25.33 40.01
CA ALA A 94 -15.45 26.08 39.53
C ALA A 94 -15.86 27.25 40.47
N VAL A 95 -15.53 27.18 41.76
CA VAL A 95 -15.88 28.23 42.74
C VAL A 95 -14.94 29.44 42.66
N ILE A 96 -13.71 29.25 42.18
CA ILE A 96 -12.70 30.34 42.10
C ILE A 96 -12.91 31.21 40.84
N PHE A 97 -13.55 30.70 39.79
CA PHE A 97 -13.71 31.43 38.52
C PHE A 97 -14.89 32.42 38.48
N ASN A 98 -15.77 32.42 39.50
CA ASN A 98 -17.00 33.22 39.50
C ASN A 98 -16.90 34.59 40.20
N ASN A 99 -15.69 35.05 40.55
CA ASN A 99 -15.54 36.28 41.37
C ASN A 99 -14.52 37.30 40.84
N VAL A 100 -14.38 37.45 39.52
CA VAL A 100 -13.66 38.59 38.94
C VAL A 100 -14.40 39.13 37.71
N THR A 101 -15.24 40.15 37.91
CA THR A 101 -15.43 41.30 36.99
C THR A 101 -16.42 42.28 37.62
N LYS A 102 -15.90 43.31 38.30
CA LYS A 102 -16.63 44.55 38.62
C LYS A 102 -15.73 45.73 38.34
N THR A 103 -15.97 46.45 37.25
CA THR A 103 -15.71 47.89 37.16
C THR A 103 -16.71 48.48 36.18
N GLY A 104 -17.56 49.38 36.68
CA GLY A 104 -18.61 50.04 35.90
C GLY A 104 -18.15 51.31 35.17
N ARG A 105 -19.09 51.89 34.41
CA ARG A 105 -19.32 53.33 34.24
C ARG A 105 -20.71 53.57 33.62
N PRO A 106 -21.34 54.74 33.88
CA PRO A 106 -22.79 54.91 33.78
C PRO A 106 -23.26 55.44 32.43
N SER A 107 -24.53 55.15 32.12
CA SER A 107 -25.33 55.69 31.02
C SER A 107 -26.08 56.96 31.47
N VAL A 108 -26.01 58.03 30.69
CA VAL A 108 -26.82 59.25 30.88
C VAL A 108 -27.88 59.32 29.79
N THR A 109 -29.14 59.46 30.21
CA THR A 109 -30.33 59.61 29.38
C THR A 109 -30.71 61.08 29.18
N TYR A 110 -31.20 61.38 27.97
CA TYR A 110 -31.83 62.63 27.57
C TYR A 110 -33.12 62.92 28.35
N GLY A 111 -33.32 64.19 28.71
CA GLY A 111 -34.59 64.76 29.19
C GLY A 111 -34.79 66.16 28.59
N SER A 112 -35.99 66.40 28.08
CA SER A 112 -36.48 67.62 27.43
C SER A 112 -37.36 68.48 28.35
N GLU A 113 -37.69 69.69 27.88
CA GLU A 113 -38.62 70.71 28.43
C GLU A 113 -38.00 71.62 29.51
N GLY A 114 -38.14 72.96 29.56
CA GLY A 114 -38.94 73.96 28.85
C GLY A 114 -39.15 75.15 29.82
N GLY A 115 -39.14 76.41 29.33
CA GLY A 115 -39.79 77.55 30.01
C GLY A 115 -38.91 78.68 30.63
N GLU A 116 -38.78 79.79 29.87
CA GLU A 116 -39.14 81.18 30.21
C GLU A 116 -38.70 81.89 31.53
N GLN A 117 -37.87 82.95 31.43
CA GLN A 117 -38.27 84.39 31.53
C GLN A 117 -37.06 85.37 31.66
N LYS A 118 -37.18 86.53 30.99
CA LYS A 118 -36.35 87.75 30.98
C LYS A 118 -36.60 88.61 32.27
N PRO A 119 -35.78 89.62 32.68
CA PRO A 119 -35.40 90.79 31.83
C PRO A 119 -34.00 91.43 32.07
N SER A 120 -33.40 92.02 31.02
CA SER A 120 -33.15 93.45 30.79
C SER A 120 -32.09 94.14 31.67
N PHE A 121 -30.93 94.47 31.08
CA PHE A 121 -30.39 95.83 31.13
C PHE A 121 -29.39 96.07 29.99
N THR A 122 -29.44 97.27 29.42
CA THR A 122 -28.69 97.71 28.23
C THR A 122 -27.54 98.58 28.67
N GLU A 123 -26.33 98.34 28.17
CA GLU A 123 -25.35 99.41 28.00
C GLU A 123 -24.44 99.12 26.81
N LYS A 124 -24.51 100.00 25.81
CA LYS A 124 -23.70 99.97 24.59
C LYS A 124 -22.28 100.41 24.93
N ILE A 125 -21.36 99.46 25.00
CA ILE A 125 -19.94 99.71 24.86
C ILE A 125 -19.61 99.41 23.39
N VAL A 126 -19.04 100.37 22.68
CA VAL A 126 -18.44 100.14 21.35
C VAL A 126 -17.23 99.23 21.59
N LYS A 127 -17.48 97.91 21.55
CA LYS A 127 -16.43 96.90 21.59
C LYS A 127 -15.68 96.95 20.26
N LYS A 128 -14.35 97.02 20.34
CA LYS A 128 -13.51 96.51 19.26
C LYS A 128 -13.91 95.06 19.05
N ALA A 129 -14.21 94.71 17.79
CA ALA A 129 -14.31 93.34 17.32
C ALA A 129 -13.25 92.47 18.03
N TYR A 130 -13.73 91.48 18.77
CA TYR A 130 -12.90 90.58 19.56
C TYR A 130 -13.25 89.16 19.18
N CYS A 131 -12.30 88.52 18.49
CA CYS A 131 -12.44 87.16 18.03
C CYS A 131 -12.48 86.13 19.17
N GLY A 132 -13.44 85.21 19.11
CA GLY A 132 -13.72 84.17 20.11
C GLY A 132 -14.87 84.50 21.07
N ASN A 133 -15.76 85.43 20.72
CA ASN A 133 -16.92 85.80 21.54
C ASN A 133 -18.26 85.15 21.07
N ASN A 134 -18.20 84.27 20.06
CA ASN A 134 -19.31 83.58 19.41
C ASN A 134 -20.30 84.48 18.65
N ALA A 135 -19.91 85.71 18.26
CA ALA A 135 -20.72 86.59 17.43
C ALA A 135 -19.88 87.26 16.34
N CYS A 136 -20.27 87.09 15.07
CA CYS A 136 -19.59 87.72 13.93
C CYS A 136 -19.93 89.21 13.85
N GLU A 137 -19.05 90.07 14.36
CA GLU A 137 -19.27 91.53 14.47
C GLU A 137 -18.81 92.30 13.20
N SER A 138 -19.27 93.55 13.02
CA SER A 138 -18.91 94.35 11.85
C SER A 138 -17.41 94.69 11.84
N GLY A 139 -16.67 94.10 10.90
CA GLY A 139 -15.20 94.19 10.82
C GLY A 139 -14.52 92.83 11.01
N GLU A 140 -15.27 91.80 11.42
CA GLU A 140 -14.85 90.40 11.44
C GLU A 140 -15.36 89.69 10.18
N ASP A 141 -14.49 88.91 9.56
CA ASP A 141 -14.84 88.01 8.48
C ASP A 141 -14.00 86.72 8.56
N SER A 142 -14.23 85.79 7.64
CA SER A 142 -13.52 84.51 7.57
C SER A 142 -11.98 84.63 7.44
N SER A 143 -11.44 85.80 7.05
CA SER A 143 -10.01 86.03 6.88
C SER A 143 -9.31 86.57 8.12
N ASN A 144 -10.05 87.16 9.08
CA ASN A 144 -9.48 87.77 10.29
C ASN A 144 -10.08 87.27 11.61
N CYS A 145 -11.25 86.64 11.59
CA CYS A 145 -11.89 86.01 12.74
C CYS A 145 -12.84 84.88 12.33
N CYS A 146 -12.25 83.76 11.90
CA CYS A 146 -13.01 82.58 11.51
C CYS A 146 -13.73 81.86 12.67
N VAL A 147 -13.38 82.17 13.92
CA VAL A 147 -13.94 81.53 15.12
C VAL A 147 -15.39 81.94 15.30
N ASP A 148 -15.70 83.21 15.05
CA ASP A 148 -17.03 83.77 15.26
C ASP A 148 -17.84 83.88 13.95
N CYS A 149 -17.18 84.12 12.82
CA CYS A 149 -17.83 84.28 11.50
C CYS A 149 -17.99 82.99 10.70
N ALA A 150 -17.43 81.89 11.20
CA ALA A 150 -17.31 80.60 10.52
C ALA A 150 -16.57 80.68 9.16
N CYS A 151 -16.08 79.54 8.71
CA CYS A 151 -15.40 79.44 7.43
C CYS A 151 -16.36 79.11 6.29
N PRO A 152 -16.07 79.56 5.05
CA PRO A 152 -16.77 79.10 3.86
C PRO A 152 -16.71 77.58 3.73
N SER A 153 -17.70 76.98 3.07
CA SER A 153 -17.75 75.53 2.84
C SER A 153 -16.43 74.99 2.27
N GLY A 154 -15.81 74.04 2.97
CA GLY A 154 -14.51 73.46 2.61
C GLY A 154 -13.30 74.12 3.27
N TYR A 155 -13.49 74.94 4.30
CA TYR A 155 -12.43 75.53 5.11
C TYR A 155 -12.71 75.32 6.61
N SER A 156 -11.67 75.17 7.43
CA SER A 156 -11.74 75.07 8.90
C SER A 156 -10.94 76.18 9.56
N CYS A 157 -11.45 76.68 10.68
CA CYS A 157 -10.81 77.76 11.42
C CYS A 157 -9.65 77.26 12.29
N ASP A 158 -8.47 77.87 12.17
CA ASP A 158 -7.29 77.54 12.99
C ASP A 158 -7.05 78.51 14.18
N GLY A 159 -8.04 79.38 14.44
CA GLY A 159 -8.01 80.36 15.52
C GLY A 159 -7.77 81.80 15.05
N THR A 160 -7.20 82.03 13.86
CA THR A 160 -7.05 83.38 13.30
C THR A 160 -7.42 83.48 11.81
N GLY A 161 -7.46 82.38 11.07
CA GLY A 161 -7.90 82.36 9.68
C GLY A 161 -8.49 81.03 9.22
N CYS A 162 -9.21 81.07 8.10
CA CYS A 162 -9.76 79.87 7.48
C CYS A 162 -8.70 79.13 6.65
N LYS A 163 -8.33 77.92 7.09
CA LYS A 163 -7.50 76.99 6.30
C LYS A 163 -8.38 76.07 5.45
N LYS A 164 -7.99 75.85 4.20
CA LYS A 164 -8.70 74.93 3.30
C LYS A 164 -8.67 73.52 3.90
N LEU A 165 -9.84 72.90 4.04
CA LEU A 165 -9.96 71.51 4.46
C LEU A 165 -9.41 70.64 3.32
N ALA A 166 -8.38 69.86 3.63
CA ALA A 166 -7.78 68.94 2.68
C ALA A 166 -8.84 67.98 2.14
N LYS A 167 -8.96 67.88 0.81
CA LYS A 167 -9.99 67.07 0.16
C LYS A 167 -9.39 65.83 -0.45
N CYS A 168 -9.51 64.73 0.29
CA CYS A 168 -8.96 63.46 -0.13
C CYS A 168 -9.55 62.89 -1.44
N GLY A 169 -8.69 62.30 -2.27
CA GLY A 169 -8.98 61.71 -3.57
C GLY A 169 -8.96 62.69 -4.73
N ASN A 170 -8.34 63.87 -4.56
CA ASN A 170 -8.25 64.90 -5.61
C ASN A 170 -6.97 64.79 -6.46
N GLY A 171 -6.05 63.89 -6.10
CA GLY A 171 -4.79 63.63 -6.80
C GLY A 171 -3.62 64.53 -6.37
N ILE A 172 -3.79 65.37 -5.34
CA ILE A 172 -2.79 66.32 -4.84
C ILE A 172 -2.69 66.17 -3.33
N GLN A 173 -1.48 65.88 -2.82
CA GLN A 173 -1.24 65.81 -1.37
C GLN A 173 -1.26 67.21 -0.74
N GLU A 174 -2.35 67.56 -0.07
CA GLU A 174 -2.54 68.85 0.63
C GLU A 174 -1.97 68.83 2.07
N GLU A 175 -1.68 70.01 2.65
CA GLU A 175 -1.15 70.13 4.01
C GLU A 175 -2.16 69.59 5.04
N GLY A 176 -1.79 68.51 5.74
CA GLY A 176 -2.66 67.77 6.65
C GLY A 176 -3.10 66.38 6.16
N GLU A 177 -2.81 66.03 4.89
CA GLU A 177 -3.02 64.67 4.36
C GLU A 177 -1.85 63.76 4.71
N THR A 178 -2.17 62.65 5.35
CA THR A 178 -1.25 61.61 5.85
C THR A 178 -1.75 60.24 5.42
N SER A 179 -0.91 59.22 5.52
CA SER A 179 -1.31 57.83 5.27
C SER A 179 -2.44 57.33 6.19
N GLU A 180 -2.71 58.00 7.30
CA GLU A 180 -3.73 57.61 8.29
C GLU A 180 -5.12 58.23 8.01
N ASN A 181 -5.17 59.40 7.38
CA ASN A 181 -6.42 60.15 7.14
C ASN A 181 -6.73 60.39 5.65
N CYS A 182 -5.73 60.31 4.76
CA CYS A 182 -5.91 60.45 3.31
C CYS A 182 -4.85 59.68 2.51
N CYS A 183 -4.92 58.35 2.47
CA CYS A 183 -3.95 57.56 1.71
C CYS A 183 -4.10 57.66 0.19
N MET A 184 -5.23 58.17 -0.33
CA MET A 184 -5.45 58.29 -1.78
C MET A 184 -4.52 59.34 -2.39
N ASP A 185 -4.25 60.42 -1.64
CA ASP A 185 -3.38 61.51 -2.09
C ASP A 185 -1.99 61.45 -1.42
N ALA A 186 -1.90 61.07 -0.13
CA ALA A 186 -0.61 60.96 0.58
C ALA A 186 0.14 59.64 0.34
N GLY A 187 -0.53 58.63 -0.22
CA GLY A 187 0.02 57.29 -0.40
C GLY A 187 0.16 56.49 0.90
N CYS A 188 0.59 55.24 0.76
CA CYS A 188 0.88 54.33 1.87
C CYS A 188 2.35 53.95 1.92
N SER A 189 2.84 53.60 3.11
CA SER A 189 4.17 53.00 3.30
C SER A 189 4.30 51.66 2.57
N THR A 190 5.54 51.25 2.28
CA THR A 190 5.84 49.95 1.66
C THR A 190 5.17 48.80 2.43
N GLY A 191 4.51 47.89 1.70
CA GLY A 191 3.73 46.79 2.28
C GLY A 191 2.26 47.12 2.59
N TYR A 192 1.77 48.31 2.24
CA TYR A 192 0.38 48.72 2.43
C TYR A 192 -0.24 49.23 1.12
N ALA A 193 -1.55 49.04 0.95
CA ALA A 193 -2.35 49.59 -0.14
C ALA A 193 -3.47 50.47 0.39
N CYS A 194 -3.84 51.50 -0.36
CA CYS A 194 -4.92 52.39 0.01
C CYS A 194 -6.27 51.77 -0.38
N GLU A 195 -7.07 51.38 0.61
CA GLU A 195 -8.45 50.92 0.43
C GLU A 195 -9.40 51.76 1.28
N GLN A 196 -10.46 52.29 0.67
CA GLN A 196 -11.44 53.14 1.36
C GLN A 196 -10.80 54.28 2.18
N ASN A 197 -9.75 54.87 1.61
CA ASN A 197 -8.98 55.94 2.22
C ASN A 197 -8.24 55.58 3.52
N ARG A 198 -7.93 54.28 3.72
CA ARG A 198 -7.04 53.79 4.77
C ARG A 198 -5.96 52.88 4.19
N CYS A 199 -4.77 52.94 4.76
CA CYS A 199 -3.71 51.99 4.42
C CYS A 199 -3.99 50.63 5.05
N VAL A 200 -4.25 49.63 4.19
CA VAL A 200 -4.46 48.22 4.56
C VAL A 200 -3.18 47.45 4.28
N GLU A 201 -2.77 46.60 5.22
CA GLU A 201 -1.57 45.77 5.09
C GLU A 201 -1.76 44.75 3.96
N LEU A 202 -0.78 44.68 3.04
CA LEU A 202 -0.73 43.73 1.93
C LEU A 202 -0.08 42.43 2.39
N LYS A 203 -0.90 41.44 2.72
CA LYS A 203 -0.48 40.17 3.29
C LYS A 203 -1.00 38.99 2.46
N PRO A 204 -0.13 38.08 2.00
CA PRO A 204 -0.57 36.81 1.43
C PRO A 204 -1.10 35.90 2.53
N GLU A 205 -2.19 35.19 2.26
CA GLU A 205 -2.75 34.19 3.19
C GLU A 205 -2.98 32.87 2.45
N LEU A 206 -2.05 31.93 2.65
CA LEU A 206 -2.13 30.64 1.99
C LEU A 206 -2.89 29.61 2.82
N SER A 207 -3.79 28.89 2.15
CA SER A 207 -4.42 27.66 2.64
C SER A 207 -4.09 26.51 1.70
N ALA A 208 -4.05 25.29 2.24
CA ALA A 208 -3.79 24.08 1.49
C ALA A 208 -4.88 23.05 1.76
N ASN A 209 -5.42 22.47 0.68
CA ASN A 209 -6.38 21.39 0.73
C ASN A 209 -5.83 20.19 -0.05
N PHE A 210 -5.79 19.02 0.58
CA PHE A 210 -5.37 17.79 -0.05
C PHE A 210 -6.58 16.89 -0.32
N GLN A 211 -6.69 16.42 -1.55
CA GLN A 211 -7.69 15.45 -1.97
C GLN A 211 -7.01 14.18 -2.49
N GLN A 212 -7.26 13.06 -1.80
CA GLN A 212 -6.77 11.75 -2.22
C GLN A 212 -7.44 11.31 -3.53
N SER A 213 -6.65 10.83 -4.49
CA SER A 213 -7.15 10.35 -5.79
C SER A 213 -7.60 8.89 -5.72
N THR A 214 -6.82 8.04 -5.06
CA THR A 214 -7.05 6.59 -5.02
C THR A 214 -6.58 5.98 -3.71
N THR A 215 -7.24 4.92 -3.26
CA THR A 215 -6.84 4.13 -2.10
C THR A 215 -6.26 2.80 -2.58
N LYS A 216 -4.95 2.62 -2.40
CA LYS A 216 -4.20 1.43 -2.80
C LYS A 216 -3.44 0.83 -1.63
N SER A 217 -2.92 -0.38 -1.82
CA SER A 217 -2.00 -0.98 -0.86
C SER A 217 -0.68 -0.24 -0.81
N ILE A 218 -0.04 -0.27 0.36
CA ILE A 218 1.28 0.32 0.52
C ILE A 218 2.32 -0.35 -0.40
N THR A 219 2.13 -1.64 -0.69
CA THR A 219 2.95 -2.40 -1.63
C THR A 219 2.81 -1.85 -3.05
N TYR A 220 1.59 -1.59 -3.50
CA TYR A 220 1.36 -1.01 -4.82
C TYR A 220 1.95 0.40 -4.95
N PHE A 221 1.72 1.27 -3.94
CA PHE A 221 2.27 2.62 -3.95
C PHE A 221 3.81 2.64 -3.95
N LYS A 222 4.43 1.69 -3.26
CA LYS A 222 5.89 1.56 -3.24
C LYS A 222 6.45 1.00 -4.57
N ALA A 223 5.72 0.11 -5.23
CA ALA A 223 6.16 -0.57 -6.45
C ALA A 223 5.95 0.24 -7.74
N LYS A 224 4.79 0.90 -7.91
CA LYS A 224 4.36 1.47 -9.21
C LYS A 224 3.86 2.91 -9.12
N GLU A 225 2.81 3.16 -8.34
CA GLU A 225 2.15 4.46 -8.33
C GLU A 225 2.66 5.33 -7.18
N ARG A 226 3.21 6.51 -7.48
CA ARG A 226 3.68 7.42 -6.42
C ARG A 226 2.69 8.54 -6.13
N VAL A 227 1.78 8.83 -7.06
CA VAL A 227 0.81 9.91 -6.93
C VAL A 227 -0.33 9.47 -6.01
N ILE A 228 -0.45 10.11 -4.85
CA ILE A 228 -1.48 9.76 -3.85
C ILE A 228 -2.72 10.66 -3.94
N GLY A 229 -2.64 11.78 -4.66
CA GLY A 229 -3.72 12.74 -4.74
C GLY A 229 -3.27 14.10 -5.27
N THR A 230 -4.14 15.09 -5.09
CA THR A 230 -3.93 16.46 -5.56
C THR A 230 -3.89 17.41 -4.35
N LEU A 231 -2.90 18.29 -4.34
CA LEU A 231 -2.79 19.37 -3.38
C LEU A 231 -3.15 20.69 -4.06
N THR A 232 -4.17 21.37 -3.54
CA THR A 232 -4.59 22.70 -3.96
C THR A 232 -4.13 23.72 -2.94
N VAL A 233 -3.39 24.73 -3.39
CA VAL A 233 -2.96 25.87 -2.59
C VAL A 233 -3.73 27.10 -3.07
N SER A 234 -4.42 27.76 -2.14
CA SER A 234 -5.25 28.93 -2.42
C SER A 234 -4.73 30.12 -1.62
N ASN A 235 -4.61 31.28 -2.27
CA ASN A 235 -4.26 32.53 -1.63
C ASN A 235 -5.53 33.36 -1.38
N THR A 236 -5.99 33.39 -0.13
CA THR A 236 -7.16 34.18 0.30
C THR A 236 -6.77 35.56 0.82
N GLY A 237 -5.47 35.88 0.82
CA GLY A 237 -4.98 37.19 1.21
C GLY A 237 -5.20 38.24 0.12
N ASN A 238 -4.80 39.46 0.42
CA ASN A 238 -4.93 40.63 -0.45
C ASN A 238 -3.60 41.01 -1.16
N SER A 239 -2.65 40.08 -1.19
CA SER A 239 -1.34 40.28 -1.81
C SER A 239 -0.77 38.98 -2.37
N ILE A 240 0.09 39.09 -3.39
CA ILE A 240 0.75 37.96 -4.05
C ILE A 240 1.66 37.18 -3.09
N ALA A 241 1.58 35.85 -3.15
CA ALA A 241 2.55 34.95 -2.54
C ALA A 241 3.58 34.51 -3.61
N LYS A 242 4.84 34.93 -3.45
CA LYS A 242 5.94 34.59 -4.36
C LYS A 242 6.69 33.35 -3.88
N ASN A 243 7.35 32.69 -4.82
CA ASN A 243 8.30 31.60 -4.54
C ASN A 243 7.72 30.50 -3.62
N THR A 244 6.43 30.24 -3.73
CA THR A 244 5.69 29.32 -2.86
C THR A 244 6.22 27.90 -3.05
N LYS A 245 6.70 27.30 -1.98
CA LYS A 245 7.17 25.92 -1.90
C LYS A 245 6.42 25.19 -0.80
N VAL A 246 5.92 24.01 -1.11
CA VAL A 246 5.21 23.18 -0.14
C VAL A 246 6.01 21.93 0.17
N ARG A 247 6.39 21.78 1.43
CA ARG A 247 7.04 20.59 1.96
C ARG A 247 5.99 19.67 2.57
N VAL A 248 5.88 18.47 2.02
CA VAL A 248 5.07 17.38 2.57
C VAL A 248 6.00 16.44 3.33
N SER A 249 5.68 16.11 4.58
CA SER A 249 6.51 15.25 5.43
C SER A 249 5.69 14.25 6.24
N SER A 250 6.30 13.11 6.55
CA SER A 250 5.68 12.04 7.32
C SER A 250 6.10 12.12 8.80
N PRO A 251 5.21 12.44 9.75
CA PRO A 251 5.56 12.46 11.18
C PRO A 251 6.13 11.13 11.67
N ASN A 252 5.66 10.02 11.09
CA ASN A 252 6.06 8.67 11.46
C ASN A 252 7.17 8.09 10.57
N GLY A 253 7.64 8.83 9.55
CA GLY A 253 8.68 8.37 8.63
C GLY A 253 8.23 7.30 7.63
N TYR A 254 6.95 7.23 7.27
CA TYR A 254 6.44 6.27 6.28
C TYR A 254 6.79 6.66 4.83
N PHE A 255 7.10 7.91 4.56
CA PHE A 255 7.54 8.38 3.25
C PHE A 255 8.59 9.48 3.41
N ASN A 256 9.44 9.63 2.40
CA ASN A 256 10.46 10.68 2.35
C ASN A 256 9.81 12.05 2.21
N ASN A 257 10.47 13.08 2.73
CA ASN A 257 9.99 14.45 2.55
C ASN A 257 9.97 14.81 1.06
N GLU A 258 8.89 15.43 0.62
CA GLU A 258 8.70 15.88 -0.76
C GLU A 258 8.54 17.40 -0.78
N ILE A 259 9.16 18.09 -1.74
CA ILE A 259 9.04 19.53 -1.93
C ILE A 259 8.41 19.81 -3.29
N ILE A 260 7.21 20.40 -3.27
CA ILE A 260 6.46 20.76 -4.46
C ILE A 260 6.54 22.28 -4.62
N SER A 261 7.15 22.73 -5.72
CA SER A 261 7.19 24.16 -6.04
C SER A 261 5.87 24.59 -6.69
N PHE A 262 5.22 25.62 -6.16
CA PHE A 262 4.03 26.26 -6.76
C PHE A 262 4.39 27.57 -7.46
N GLY A 263 5.51 28.21 -7.10
CA GLY A 263 5.92 29.48 -7.69
C GLY A 263 5.04 30.63 -7.17
N ASN A 264 4.58 31.51 -8.05
CA ASN A 264 3.79 32.66 -7.64
C ASN A 264 2.29 32.33 -7.65
N ILE A 265 1.59 32.74 -6.60
CA ILE A 265 0.14 32.60 -6.43
C ILE A 265 -0.44 33.99 -6.15
N ASN A 266 -1.17 34.53 -7.11
CA ASN A 266 -1.82 35.84 -6.98
C ASN A 266 -2.90 35.79 -5.90
N ASP A 267 -3.22 36.95 -5.32
CA ASP A 267 -4.38 37.13 -4.45
C ASP A 267 -5.68 36.64 -5.12
N GLY A 268 -6.55 36.02 -4.34
CA GLY A 268 -7.79 35.40 -4.81
C GLY A 268 -7.64 34.18 -5.73
N SER A 269 -6.42 33.77 -6.06
CA SER A 269 -6.15 32.66 -6.99
C SER A 269 -5.78 31.36 -6.27
N GLN A 270 -5.86 30.25 -7.01
CA GLN A 270 -5.47 28.92 -6.54
C GLN A 270 -4.70 28.14 -7.59
N GLN A 271 -3.86 27.22 -7.13
CA GLN A 271 -3.10 26.31 -7.99
C GLN A 271 -3.16 24.89 -7.43
N SER A 272 -3.21 23.90 -8.32
CA SER A 272 -3.31 22.48 -7.95
C SER A 272 -2.16 21.68 -8.56
N LYS A 273 -1.54 20.81 -7.77
CA LYS A 273 -0.46 19.91 -8.23
C LYS A 273 -0.63 18.51 -7.65
N GLY A 274 -0.24 17.48 -8.40
CA GLY A 274 -0.22 16.10 -7.93
C GLY A 274 0.84 15.90 -6.83
N VAL A 275 0.51 15.15 -5.79
CA VAL A 275 1.41 14.81 -4.70
C VAL A 275 1.97 13.42 -4.95
N SER A 276 3.25 13.34 -5.29
CA SER A 276 3.98 12.10 -5.50
C SER A 276 4.84 11.79 -4.29
N LEU A 277 4.64 10.64 -3.63
CA LEU A 277 5.39 10.25 -2.42
C LEU A 277 6.25 9.01 -2.68
N ILE A 278 7.47 9.03 -2.12
CA ILE A 278 8.36 7.87 -2.09
C ILE A 278 8.27 7.21 -0.70
N PHE A 279 7.61 6.06 -0.64
CA PHE A 279 7.40 5.33 0.61
C PHE A 279 8.66 4.59 1.09
N THR A 280 8.96 4.72 2.38
CA THR A 280 10.08 4.04 3.04
C THR A 280 9.74 2.58 3.32
N ASN A 281 10.72 1.77 3.74
CA ASN A 281 10.45 0.39 4.16
C ASN A 281 9.60 0.33 5.45
N LYS A 282 9.65 1.37 6.30
CA LYS A 282 8.81 1.45 7.50
C LYS A 282 7.33 1.46 7.17
N ALA A 283 6.93 1.94 6.00
CA ALA A 283 5.52 1.90 5.59
C ALA A 283 4.98 0.47 5.43
N LEU A 284 5.86 -0.52 5.20
CA LEU A 284 5.47 -1.93 5.12
C LEU A 284 5.02 -2.50 6.49
N ASP A 285 5.27 -1.79 7.60
CA ASP A 285 4.73 -2.16 8.91
C ASP A 285 3.19 -2.05 8.95
N ILE A 286 2.58 -1.34 7.98
CA ILE A 286 1.14 -1.20 7.83
C ILE A 286 0.56 -2.51 7.25
N SER A 287 0.08 -3.39 8.14
CA SER A 287 -0.51 -4.68 7.75
C SER A 287 -1.98 -4.60 7.38
N ASN A 288 -2.71 -3.60 7.89
CA ASN A 288 -4.14 -3.40 7.69
C ASN A 288 -4.43 -2.01 7.13
N LYS A 289 -5.67 -1.77 6.73
CA LYS A 289 -6.14 -0.42 6.36
C LYS A 289 -5.78 0.59 7.45
N ALA A 290 -5.14 1.69 7.05
CA ALA A 290 -4.66 2.71 7.97
C ALA A 290 -4.79 4.11 7.38
N GLU A 291 -5.01 5.08 8.27
CA GLU A 291 -4.99 6.49 7.94
C GLU A 291 -3.61 7.07 8.27
N ILE A 292 -2.91 7.58 7.26
CA ILE A 292 -1.59 8.16 7.38
C ILE A 292 -1.71 9.68 7.49
N LYS A 293 -1.13 10.24 8.55
CA LYS A 293 -0.98 11.69 8.73
C LYS A 293 0.20 12.21 7.92
N MET A 294 0.03 13.36 7.29
CA MET A 294 1.09 14.13 6.65
C MET A 294 1.08 15.59 7.10
N ASN A 295 2.27 16.14 7.31
CA ASN A 295 2.45 17.55 7.61
C ASN A 295 2.75 18.30 6.31
N ILE A 296 1.98 19.34 6.04
CA ILE A 296 2.09 20.20 4.87
C ILE A 296 2.57 21.57 5.36
N LYS A 297 3.84 21.88 5.12
CA LYS A 297 4.44 23.17 5.44
C LYS A 297 4.60 23.99 4.17
N MET A 298 4.04 25.19 4.15
CA MET A 298 4.13 26.11 3.01
C MET A 298 5.08 27.24 3.38
N ASP A 299 6.15 27.37 2.63
CA ASP A 299 7.12 28.46 2.73
C ASP A 299 6.95 29.36 1.50
N PHE A 300 6.78 30.68 1.70
CA PHE A 300 6.52 31.64 0.62
C PHE A 300 7.07 33.02 0.99
N GLU A 301 7.14 33.91 0.01
CA GLU A 301 7.58 35.29 0.17
C GLU A 301 6.41 36.24 -0.12
N ASP A 302 6.30 37.34 0.63
CA ASP A 302 5.36 38.41 0.27
C ASP A 302 5.90 39.31 -0.85
N LYS A 303 5.13 40.32 -1.25
CA LYS A 303 5.51 41.29 -2.28
C LYS A 303 6.89 41.95 -2.03
N ASP A 304 7.27 42.13 -0.77
CA ASP A 304 8.53 42.77 -0.34
C ASP A 304 9.68 41.76 -0.14
N ASN A 305 9.49 40.50 -0.54
CA ASN A 305 10.45 39.38 -0.37
C ASN A 305 10.69 38.99 1.10
N ARG A 306 9.78 39.31 2.02
CA ARG A 306 9.87 38.81 3.40
C ARG A 306 9.35 37.37 3.42
N GLY A 307 10.09 36.48 4.06
CA GLY A 307 9.75 35.07 4.15
C GLY A 307 8.67 34.79 5.19
N HIS A 308 7.68 33.98 4.82
CA HIS A 308 6.57 33.55 5.66
C HIS A 308 6.43 32.03 5.61
N SER A 309 5.87 31.46 6.67
CA SER A 309 5.64 30.03 6.75
C SER A 309 4.33 29.72 7.46
N THR A 310 3.57 28.77 6.92
CA THR A 310 2.36 28.25 7.56
C THR A 310 2.32 26.74 7.43
N SER A 311 1.58 26.07 8.32
CA SER A 311 1.50 24.61 8.34
C SER A 311 0.07 24.12 8.51
N ARG A 312 -0.20 22.99 7.88
CA ARG A 312 -1.45 22.22 7.97
C ARG A 312 -1.12 20.74 8.11
N THR A 313 -2.07 19.99 8.66
CA THR A 313 -2.03 18.53 8.64
C THR A 313 -3.13 18.05 7.71
N ALA A 314 -2.81 17.04 6.92
CA ALA A 314 -3.78 16.30 6.14
C ALA A 314 -3.62 14.80 6.43
N THR A 315 -4.63 14.03 6.05
CA THR A 315 -4.59 12.58 6.16
C THR A 315 -4.96 11.94 4.83
N PHE A 316 -4.49 10.73 4.62
CA PHE A 316 -4.88 9.89 3.49
C PHE A 316 -4.93 8.44 3.92
N THR A 317 -5.77 7.66 3.27
CA THR A 317 -5.99 6.25 3.60
C THR A 317 -5.15 5.35 2.71
N VAL A 318 -4.51 4.35 3.29
CA VAL A 318 -3.84 3.27 2.55
C VAL A 318 -4.38 1.91 2.99
N MET A 319 -4.32 0.94 2.08
CA MET A 319 -4.54 -0.46 2.43
C MET A 319 -3.24 -1.11 2.90
N GLY A 320 -3.37 -2.19 3.67
CA GLY A 320 -2.24 -2.93 4.20
C GLY A 320 -1.33 -3.52 3.12
N ARG A 321 -0.11 -3.91 3.48
CA ARG A 321 0.90 -4.44 2.53
C ARG A 321 0.45 -5.70 1.78
N ASN A 322 -0.45 -6.48 2.35
CA ASN A 322 -0.95 -7.73 1.76
C ASN A 322 -2.30 -7.56 1.06
N TYR A 323 -2.83 -6.34 0.98
CA TYR A 323 -4.14 -6.14 0.36
C TYR A 323 -4.03 -6.00 -1.16
N MET A 324 -4.80 -6.79 -1.91
CA MET A 324 -4.95 -6.64 -3.36
C MET A 324 -6.42 -6.51 -3.72
N ARG A 325 -6.73 -5.70 -4.75
CA ARG A 325 -8.09 -5.59 -5.28
C ARG A 325 -8.24 -6.35 -6.58
N TRP A 326 -9.15 -7.33 -6.63
CA TRP A 326 -9.43 -8.13 -7.83
C TRP A 326 -9.95 -7.32 -9.04
N SER A 327 -10.55 -6.15 -8.82
CA SER A 327 -10.94 -5.26 -9.94
C SER A 327 -9.74 -4.66 -10.67
N GLU A 328 -8.54 -4.73 -10.08
CA GLU A 328 -7.30 -4.20 -10.64
C GLU A 328 -6.19 -5.28 -10.60
N PRO A 329 -6.37 -6.39 -11.32
CA PRO A 329 -5.54 -7.59 -11.17
C PRO A 329 -4.06 -7.37 -11.53
N ARG A 330 -3.74 -6.31 -12.29
CA ARG A 330 -2.35 -5.94 -12.62
C ARG A 330 -1.52 -5.49 -11.41
N GLU A 331 -2.18 -5.24 -10.27
CA GLU A 331 -1.52 -4.98 -8.99
C GLU A 331 -0.72 -6.19 -8.49
N ILE A 332 -1.09 -7.43 -8.85
CA ILE A 332 -0.43 -8.65 -8.39
C ILE A 332 1.08 -8.66 -8.63
N ALA A 333 1.53 -8.00 -9.71
CA ALA A 333 2.94 -7.85 -10.05
C ALA A 333 3.76 -7.11 -8.98
N SER A 334 3.12 -6.34 -8.10
CA SER A 334 3.78 -5.59 -7.02
C SER A 334 4.33 -6.48 -5.90
N TRP A 335 3.87 -7.73 -5.79
CA TRP A 335 4.37 -8.72 -4.82
C TRP A 335 5.47 -9.63 -5.38
N ILE A 336 5.82 -9.49 -6.65
CA ILE A 336 6.82 -10.33 -7.30
C ILE A 336 8.21 -9.75 -7.01
N THR A 337 8.99 -10.47 -6.20
CA THR A 337 10.24 -9.97 -5.61
C THR A 337 11.42 -10.91 -5.87
N PRO A 338 11.83 -11.13 -7.15
CA PRO A 338 12.95 -12.01 -7.49
C PRO A 338 14.30 -11.55 -6.93
N ASN A 339 14.46 -10.27 -6.59
CA ASN A 339 15.70 -9.74 -6.03
C ASN A 339 15.82 -9.89 -4.51
N HIS A 340 14.79 -10.39 -3.84
CA HIS A 340 14.87 -10.65 -2.40
C HIS A 340 15.95 -11.73 -2.13
N PRO A 341 16.90 -11.52 -1.19
CA PRO A 341 18.01 -12.46 -0.95
C PRO A 341 17.58 -13.91 -0.74
N THR A 342 16.56 -14.14 0.10
CA THR A 342 15.99 -15.48 0.33
C THR A 342 15.38 -16.12 -0.92
N ILE A 343 14.80 -15.32 -1.82
CA ILE A 343 14.22 -15.83 -3.08
C ILE A 343 15.34 -16.21 -4.04
N LYS A 344 16.38 -15.38 -4.16
CA LYS A 344 17.59 -15.72 -4.93
C LYS A 344 18.27 -16.98 -4.40
N GLU A 345 18.43 -17.08 -3.08
CA GLU A 345 19.06 -18.24 -2.45
C GLU A 345 18.22 -19.51 -2.66
N PHE A 346 16.89 -19.45 -2.48
CA PHE A 346 16.00 -20.58 -2.75
C PHE A 346 16.11 -21.01 -4.20
N ALA A 347 15.97 -20.06 -5.13
CA ALA A 347 15.96 -20.36 -6.55
C ALA A 347 17.31 -20.94 -6.99
N SER A 348 18.42 -20.34 -6.57
CA SER A 348 19.78 -20.82 -6.87
C SER A 348 20.06 -22.21 -6.29
N LYS A 349 19.62 -22.50 -5.06
CA LYS A 349 19.77 -23.85 -4.47
C LYS A 349 18.89 -24.89 -5.15
N ALA A 350 17.66 -24.51 -5.49
CA ALA A 350 16.72 -25.38 -6.18
C ALA A 350 17.17 -25.72 -7.60
N THR A 351 17.91 -24.83 -8.27
CA THR A 351 18.46 -25.05 -9.62
C THR A 351 19.95 -25.41 -9.65
N ALA A 352 20.57 -25.63 -8.49
CA ALA A 352 21.99 -25.95 -8.38
C ALA A 352 22.30 -27.27 -9.11
N GLY A 353 23.29 -27.24 -10.02
CA GLY A 353 23.67 -28.39 -10.83
C GLY A 353 23.14 -28.37 -12.26
N LEU A 354 22.22 -27.46 -12.61
CA LEU A 354 22.01 -27.11 -14.01
C LEU A 354 23.29 -26.45 -14.54
N ALA A 355 23.74 -26.85 -15.74
CA ALA A 355 24.95 -26.30 -16.35
C ALA A 355 24.91 -24.77 -16.31
N ALA A 356 25.98 -24.16 -15.78
CA ALA A 356 26.18 -22.72 -15.75
C ALA A 356 26.53 -22.21 -17.16
N SER A 357 25.65 -22.42 -18.14
CA SER A 357 25.63 -21.52 -19.28
C SER A 357 24.95 -20.25 -18.80
N SER A 358 25.55 -19.10 -19.08
CA SER A 358 25.18 -17.75 -18.66
C SER A 358 23.81 -17.25 -19.14
N ASP A 359 22.97 -18.18 -19.55
CA ASP A 359 21.62 -18.08 -20.04
C ASP A 359 21.02 -19.46 -19.77
N VAL A 360 19.75 -19.54 -19.42
CA VAL A 360 19.02 -20.80 -19.51
C VAL A 360 18.90 -21.12 -21.02
N GLY A 361 20.00 -21.62 -21.61
CA GLY A 361 20.38 -21.39 -23.01
C GLY A 361 19.65 -22.24 -24.03
N THR A 362 18.83 -23.17 -23.57
CA THR A 362 17.92 -24.00 -24.38
C THR A 362 16.53 -24.00 -23.74
N THR A 363 15.48 -24.20 -24.54
CA THR A 363 14.10 -24.39 -24.05
C THR A 363 13.99 -25.50 -23.00
N LYS A 364 14.85 -26.52 -23.10
CA LYS A 364 14.90 -27.67 -22.19
C LYS A 364 15.54 -27.34 -20.84
N ASN A 365 16.62 -26.56 -20.80
CA ASN A 365 17.16 -26.06 -19.53
C ASN A 365 16.14 -25.16 -18.81
N GLN A 366 15.31 -24.42 -19.57
CA GLN A 366 14.23 -23.60 -19.00
C GLN A 366 13.13 -24.46 -18.40
N GLU A 367 12.74 -25.52 -19.10
CA GLU A 367 11.77 -26.49 -18.60
C GLU A 367 12.28 -27.22 -17.34
N LEU A 368 13.55 -27.62 -17.32
CA LEU A 368 14.20 -28.21 -16.15
C LEU A 368 14.21 -27.23 -14.98
N ALA A 369 14.65 -25.99 -15.19
CA ALA A 369 14.63 -24.97 -14.14
C ALA A 369 13.22 -24.76 -13.58
N ALA A 370 12.22 -24.61 -14.46
CA ALA A 370 10.82 -24.48 -14.08
C ALA A 370 10.33 -25.67 -13.23
N ARG A 371 10.59 -26.90 -13.70
CA ARG A 371 10.26 -28.13 -12.95
C ARG A 371 10.92 -28.17 -11.59
N TRP A 372 12.23 -27.93 -11.52
CA TRP A 372 12.99 -28.03 -10.27
C TRP A 372 12.51 -27.01 -9.26
N LEU A 373 12.16 -25.79 -9.70
CA LEU A 373 11.60 -24.76 -8.84
C LEU A 373 10.23 -25.17 -8.26
N LEU A 374 9.30 -25.64 -9.10
CA LEU A 374 7.96 -26.03 -8.65
C LEU A 374 8.03 -27.21 -7.68
N GLU A 375 8.76 -28.26 -8.03
CA GLU A 375 8.85 -29.46 -7.20
C GLU A 375 9.65 -29.19 -5.92
N SER A 376 10.62 -28.29 -5.94
CA SER A 376 11.29 -27.81 -4.72
C SER A 376 10.33 -27.06 -3.80
N MET A 377 9.43 -26.22 -4.33
CA MET A 377 8.38 -25.59 -3.51
C MET A 377 7.53 -26.65 -2.80
N ARG A 378 7.20 -27.74 -3.50
CA ARG A 378 6.38 -28.84 -2.96
C ARG A 378 7.12 -29.68 -1.94
N ALA A 379 8.35 -30.06 -2.23
CA ALA A 379 9.19 -30.81 -1.30
C ALA A 379 9.48 -30.01 -0.02
N TYR A 380 9.70 -28.69 -0.16
CA TYR A 380 9.86 -27.77 0.98
C TYR A 380 8.63 -27.74 1.91
N GLY A 381 7.48 -28.16 1.38
CA GLY A 381 6.25 -28.40 2.14
C GLY A 381 5.18 -27.34 1.94
N ILE A 382 5.27 -26.51 0.89
CA ILE A 382 4.23 -25.50 0.60
C ILE A 382 2.92 -26.21 0.27
N ARG A 383 1.85 -25.85 1.00
CA ARG A 383 0.50 -26.39 0.82
C ARG A 383 -0.46 -25.31 0.32
N TYR A 384 -1.49 -25.75 -0.38
CA TYR A 384 -2.62 -24.91 -0.71
C TYR A 384 -3.48 -24.67 0.53
N VAL A 385 -3.69 -23.42 0.90
CA VAL A 385 -4.56 -23.00 2.00
C VAL A 385 -5.27 -21.73 1.56
N ASN A 386 -6.60 -21.79 1.46
CA ASN A 386 -7.42 -20.61 1.17
C ASN A 386 -7.32 -19.59 2.30
N ASP A 387 -7.32 -18.31 1.91
CA ASP A 387 -7.53 -17.23 2.84
C ASP A 387 -8.92 -17.27 3.48
N PRO A 388 -9.07 -16.73 4.71
CA PRO A 388 -10.39 -16.50 5.29
C PRO A 388 -11.13 -15.49 4.41
N PHE A 389 -12.21 -15.96 3.76
CA PHE A 389 -12.98 -15.22 2.75
C PHE A 389 -13.21 -13.74 3.11
N ASN A 390 -12.64 -12.84 2.31
CA ASN A 390 -12.86 -11.40 2.42
C ASN A 390 -13.66 -10.88 1.22
N LYS A 391 -14.75 -10.16 1.47
CA LYS A 391 -15.66 -9.66 0.43
C LYS A 391 -15.10 -8.45 -0.32
N GLU A 392 -14.09 -7.77 0.21
CA GLU A 392 -13.63 -6.46 -0.31
C GLU A 392 -12.31 -6.51 -1.09
N GLY A 393 -11.57 -7.62 -1.05
CA GLY A 393 -10.27 -7.80 -1.70
C GLY A 393 -9.61 -9.09 -1.23
N ASP A 394 -8.36 -9.33 -1.66
CA ASP A 394 -7.59 -10.50 -1.25
C ASP A 394 -6.42 -10.20 -0.32
N PHE A 395 -5.96 -11.24 0.39
CA PHE A 395 -4.78 -11.20 1.23
C PHE A 395 -3.59 -11.88 0.53
N VAL A 396 -2.88 -11.11 -0.29
CA VAL A 396 -1.73 -11.59 -1.03
C VAL A 396 -0.48 -11.63 -0.17
N GLN A 397 0.14 -12.80 -0.02
CA GLN A 397 1.41 -12.99 0.66
C GLN A 397 2.60 -12.60 -0.23
N PHE A 398 3.62 -12.00 0.39
CA PHE A 398 4.92 -11.91 -0.27
C PHE A 398 5.52 -13.32 -0.43
N PRO A 399 6.37 -13.56 -1.45
CA PRO A 399 7.06 -14.84 -1.64
C PRO A 399 7.75 -15.37 -0.38
N THR A 400 8.31 -14.48 0.44
CA THR A 400 8.96 -14.83 1.69
C THR A 400 7.99 -15.17 2.83
N GLU A 401 6.79 -14.58 2.84
CA GLU A 401 5.71 -14.95 3.75
C GLU A 401 5.18 -16.35 3.37
N THR A 402 4.96 -16.63 2.08
CA THR A 402 4.57 -17.98 1.59
C THR A 402 5.61 -19.05 1.96
N LEU A 403 6.90 -18.75 1.81
CA LEU A 403 7.99 -19.65 2.26
C LEU A 403 8.03 -19.84 3.78
N LEU A 404 7.76 -18.78 4.55
CA LEU A 404 7.76 -18.86 6.01
C LEU A 404 6.58 -19.68 6.52
N ASN A 405 5.39 -19.41 5.99
CA ASN A 405 4.14 -20.07 6.38
C ASN A 405 4.02 -21.49 5.84
N LYS A 406 4.76 -21.81 4.76
CA LYS A 406 4.62 -23.05 3.99
C LYS A 406 3.18 -23.29 3.53
N ALA A 407 2.46 -22.21 3.29
CA ALA A 407 1.05 -22.22 2.97
C ALA A 407 0.69 -20.94 2.21
N GLY A 408 -0.25 -21.07 1.29
CA GLY A 408 -0.87 -19.97 0.55
C GLY A 408 -1.87 -20.53 -0.44
N ASP A 409 -2.71 -19.68 -1.01
CA ASP A 409 -3.71 -20.06 -2.00
C ASP A 409 -3.16 -19.95 -3.44
N CYS A 410 -4.02 -19.65 -4.42
CA CYS A 410 -3.65 -19.80 -5.83
C CYS A 410 -2.68 -18.69 -6.26
N GLU A 411 -2.97 -17.44 -5.90
CA GLU A 411 -2.11 -16.29 -6.17
C GLU A 411 -0.81 -16.34 -5.39
N ASP A 412 -0.81 -16.78 -4.12
CA ASP A 412 0.40 -16.85 -3.31
C ASP A 412 1.42 -17.81 -3.94
N ASN A 413 0.94 -18.99 -4.37
CA ASN A 413 1.77 -19.96 -5.06
C ASN A 413 2.22 -19.43 -6.42
N ALA A 414 1.36 -18.72 -7.16
CA ALA A 414 1.69 -18.12 -8.44
C ALA A 414 2.79 -17.04 -8.30
N ILE A 415 2.67 -16.17 -7.31
CA ILE A 415 3.60 -15.07 -7.01
C ILE A 415 4.96 -15.61 -6.57
N LEU A 416 4.98 -16.61 -5.68
CA LEU A 416 6.21 -17.27 -5.27
C LEU A 416 6.89 -17.92 -6.48
N TYR A 417 6.16 -18.72 -7.26
CA TYR A 417 6.73 -19.41 -8.43
C TYR A 417 7.25 -18.43 -9.48
N ALA A 418 6.50 -17.38 -9.80
CA ALA A 418 6.92 -16.32 -10.71
C ALA A 418 8.18 -15.59 -10.21
N SER A 419 8.27 -15.34 -8.89
CA SER A 419 9.46 -14.72 -8.29
C SER A 419 10.69 -15.62 -8.37
N LEU A 420 10.51 -16.94 -8.22
CA LEU A 420 11.60 -17.91 -8.36
C LEU A 420 12.07 -18.03 -9.81
N LEU A 421 11.15 -18.10 -10.77
CA LEU A 421 11.46 -18.10 -12.20
C LEU A 421 12.26 -16.87 -12.62
N ALA A 422 11.82 -15.67 -12.21
CA ALA A 422 12.56 -14.44 -12.49
C ALA A 422 13.93 -14.41 -11.78
N ALA A 423 14.06 -14.98 -10.58
CA ALA A 423 15.32 -15.02 -9.86
C ALA A 423 16.40 -15.86 -10.56
N VAL A 424 16.02 -16.84 -11.39
CA VAL A 424 16.93 -17.63 -12.26
C VAL A 424 17.03 -17.07 -13.68
N GLY A 425 16.50 -15.86 -13.93
CA GLY A 425 16.61 -15.17 -15.21
C GLY A 425 15.59 -15.58 -16.28
N MET A 426 14.52 -16.27 -15.90
CA MET A 426 13.42 -16.59 -16.83
C MET A 426 12.42 -15.43 -16.94
N GLU A 427 11.56 -15.46 -17.96
CA GLU A 427 10.49 -14.48 -18.18
C GLU A 427 9.15 -15.00 -17.62
N PRO A 428 8.82 -14.77 -16.34
CA PRO A 428 7.57 -15.25 -15.77
C PRO A 428 6.36 -14.47 -16.27
N VAL A 429 5.22 -15.14 -16.24
CA VAL A 429 3.89 -14.56 -16.44
C VAL A 429 2.96 -14.99 -15.32
N ILE A 430 2.03 -14.12 -14.94
CA ILE A 430 0.86 -14.50 -14.15
C ILE A 430 -0.31 -14.67 -15.10
N ILE A 431 -1.07 -15.75 -14.93
CA ILE A 431 -2.24 -16.08 -15.72
C ILE A 431 -3.43 -16.08 -14.78
N LEU A 432 -4.38 -15.19 -15.06
CA LEU A 432 -5.60 -15.03 -14.29
C LEU A 432 -6.78 -15.50 -15.10
N THR A 433 -7.64 -16.28 -14.47
CA THR A 433 -8.94 -16.68 -14.96
C THR A 433 -10.00 -16.15 -13.99
N PRO A 434 -11.30 -16.17 -14.34
CA PRO A 434 -12.34 -15.60 -13.47
C PRO A 434 -12.39 -16.13 -12.03
N SER A 435 -11.86 -17.34 -11.76
CA SER A 435 -11.91 -17.97 -10.45
C SER A 435 -10.57 -18.52 -9.96
N HIS A 436 -9.46 -18.23 -10.65
CA HIS A 436 -8.17 -18.86 -10.35
C HIS A 436 -6.98 -18.07 -10.88
N ALA A 437 -5.88 -18.08 -10.13
CA ALA A 437 -4.60 -17.49 -10.50
C ALA A 437 -3.51 -18.57 -10.50
N PHE A 438 -2.67 -18.57 -11.53
CA PHE A 438 -1.49 -19.42 -11.59
C PHE A 438 -0.38 -18.70 -12.37
N ALA A 439 0.81 -19.29 -12.43
CA ALA A 439 1.94 -18.68 -13.10
C ALA A 439 2.47 -19.55 -14.25
N GLY A 440 3.41 -19.01 -14.99
CA GLY A 440 4.08 -19.69 -16.08
C GLY A 440 5.29 -18.89 -16.50
N TYR A 441 5.83 -19.25 -17.66
CA TYR A 441 6.93 -18.50 -18.25
C TYR A 441 6.80 -18.43 -19.76
N ILE A 442 7.47 -17.46 -20.37
CA ILE A 442 7.67 -17.39 -21.81
C ILE A 442 8.96 -18.17 -22.09
N ASN A 443 8.85 -19.22 -22.91
CA ASN A 443 10.02 -19.99 -23.32
C ASN A 443 10.84 -19.24 -24.39
N LYS A 444 12.04 -19.73 -24.73
CA LYS A 444 12.88 -19.11 -25.78
C LYS A 444 12.20 -19.01 -27.16
N ASP A 445 11.19 -19.82 -27.45
CA ASP A 445 10.40 -19.75 -28.69
C ASP A 445 9.29 -18.68 -28.63
N GLY A 446 9.19 -17.92 -27.54
CA GLY A 446 8.15 -16.91 -27.33
C GLY A 446 6.78 -17.49 -26.95
N LYS A 447 6.68 -18.79 -26.66
CA LYS A 447 5.44 -19.46 -26.26
C LYS A 447 5.26 -19.41 -24.74
N ILE A 448 4.02 -19.23 -24.31
CA ILE A 448 3.65 -19.30 -22.90
C ILE A 448 3.55 -20.76 -22.48
N VAL A 449 4.27 -21.12 -21.43
CA VAL A 449 4.18 -22.42 -20.75
C VAL A 449 3.40 -22.21 -19.44
N PRO A 450 2.09 -22.53 -19.41
CA PRO A 450 1.24 -22.35 -18.24
C PRO A 450 1.45 -23.48 -17.22
N ILE A 451 1.78 -23.13 -15.98
CA ILE A 451 2.02 -24.09 -14.90
C ILE A 451 0.96 -23.88 -13.82
N GLU A 452 0.09 -24.87 -13.61
CA GLU A 452 -0.85 -24.86 -12.49
C GLU A 452 -0.09 -24.98 -11.17
N THR A 453 0.23 -23.83 -10.58
CA THR A 453 1.13 -23.68 -9.43
C THR A 453 0.56 -24.23 -8.14
N THR A 454 -0.63 -24.83 -8.13
CA THR A 454 -1.20 -25.54 -6.97
C THR A 454 -0.99 -27.07 -7.05
N SER A 455 -0.60 -27.61 -8.21
CA SER A 455 -0.34 -29.04 -8.42
C SER A 455 0.88 -29.56 -7.64
N LEU A 456 0.96 -30.89 -7.42
CA LEU A 456 2.04 -31.52 -6.63
C LEU A 456 3.31 -31.84 -7.45
N ASP A 457 3.15 -32.10 -8.74
CA ASP A 457 4.22 -32.41 -9.69
C ASP A 457 4.08 -31.58 -10.96
N TYR A 458 5.18 -31.41 -11.68
CA TYR A 458 5.23 -30.50 -12.82
C TYR A 458 4.42 -30.97 -14.03
N ASP A 459 4.35 -32.28 -14.29
CA ASP A 459 3.61 -32.81 -15.44
C ASP A 459 2.11 -32.56 -15.29
N THR A 460 1.58 -32.84 -14.09
CA THR A 460 0.20 -32.50 -13.74
C THR A 460 -0.04 -31.00 -13.77
N ALA A 461 0.95 -30.21 -13.32
CA ALA A 461 0.87 -28.75 -13.34
C ALA A 461 0.77 -28.20 -14.76
N LEU A 462 1.61 -28.68 -15.67
CA LEU A 462 1.61 -28.28 -17.08
C LEU A 462 0.32 -28.69 -17.78
N ALA A 463 -0.10 -29.94 -17.63
CA ALA A 463 -1.34 -30.43 -18.23
C ALA A 463 -2.57 -29.65 -17.73
N SER A 464 -2.64 -29.37 -16.43
CA SER A 464 -3.73 -28.59 -15.83
C SER A 464 -3.69 -27.12 -16.27
N GLY A 465 -2.50 -26.52 -16.34
CA GLY A 465 -2.30 -25.16 -16.83
C GLY A 465 -2.75 -24.99 -18.28
N LEU A 466 -2.37 -25.92 -19.16
CA LEU A 466 -2.82 -25.95 -20.56
C LEU A 466 -4.35 -26.09 -20.66
N ASN A 467 -4.94 -26.97 -19.86
CA ASN A 467 -6.40 -27.13 -19.79
C ASN A 467 -7.11 -25.87 -19.29
N ASN A 468 -6.55 -25.15 -18.32
CA ASN A 468 -7.11 -23.90 -17.81
C ASN A 468 -7.03 -22.77 -18.85
N VAL A 469 -5.90 -22.63 -19.54
CA VAL A 469 -5.73 -21.68 -20.66
C VAL A 469 -6.73 -21.98 -21.78
N ASN A 470 -6.84 -23.24 -22.21
CA ASN A 470 -7.74 -23.63 -23.30
C ASN A 470 -9.21 -23.38 -22.94
N ARG A 471 -9.64 -23.67 -21.71
CA ARG A 471 -11.01 -23.44 -21.24
C ARG A 471 -11.37 -21.97 -21.08
N ASN A 472 -10.39 -21.11 -20.82
CA ASN A 472 -10.60 -19.69 -20.50
C ASN A 472 -9.99 -18.74 -21.53
N LYS A 473 -9.73 -19.19 -22.76
CA LYS A 473 -9.00 -18.42 -23.78
C LYS A 473 -9.54 -17.01 -24.00
N ASP A 474 -10.86 -16.82 -23.92
CA ASP A 474 -11.54 -15.53 -24.15
C ASP A 474 -11.74 -14.68 -22.89
N LYS A 475 -11.44 -15.24 -21.71
CA LYS A 475 -11.70 -14.61 -20.40
C LYS A 475 -10.46 -14.48 -19.53
N MET A 476 -9.34 -15.08 -19.94
CA MET A 476 -8.09 -15.04 -19.20
C MET A 476 -7.36 -13.72 -19.42
N GLN A 477 -6.60 -13.32 -18.40
CA GLN A 477 -5.65 -12.21 -18.50
C GLN A 477 -4.25 -12.77 -18.28
N ILE A 478 -3.33 -12.43 -19.19
CA ILE A 478 -1.91 -12.76 -19.04
C ILE A 478 -1.19 -11.48 -18.66
N ILE A 479 -0.62 -11.47 -17.47
CA ILE A 479 0.18 -10.36 -16.95
C ILE A 479 1.63 -10.73 -17.17
N LYS A 480 2.24 -10.10 -18.18
CA LYS A 480 3.70 -10.13 -18.37
C LYS A 480 4.36 -9.25 -17.31
N LEU A 481 5.45 -9.74 -16.75
CA LEU A 481 6.08 -9.11 -15.60
C LEU A 481 7.27 -8.27 -16.05
N GLU A 482 7.13 -6.95 -16.00
CA GLU A 482 8.24 -6.01 -16.18
C GLU A 482 9.01 -5.81 -14.86
N TRP A 483 9.52 -6.90 -14.30
CA TRP A 483 10.19 -6.92 -12.98
C TRP A 483 11.57 -6.24 -12.99
N ASN A 484 12.16 -6.03 -14.18
CA ASN A 484 13.40 -5.28 -14.38
C ASN A 484 13.21 -3.76 -14.33
N ASN A 485 11.99 -3.26 -14.61
CA ASN A 485 11.74 -1.83 -14.79
C ASN A 485 11.14 -1.16 -13.54
N ASN A 486 10.64 -1.93 -12.57
CA ASN A 486 9.94 -1.41 -11.39
C ASN A 486 10.73 -1.67 -10.09
N PRO A 487 10.76 -0.71 -9.14
CA PRO A 487 11.38 -0.93 -7.84
C PRO A 487 10.64 -2.04 -7.08
N GLN A 488 11.36 -3.11 -6.74
CA GLN A 488 10.79 -4.24 -6.01
C GLN A 488 10.57 -3.91 -4.53
N VAL A 489 9.44 -4.38 -4.00
CA VAL A 489 9.07 -4.20 -2.59
C VAL A 489 9.68 -5.33 -1.76
N ILE A 490 10.94 -5.15 -1.36
CA ILE A 490 11.63 -6.13 -0.54
C ILE A 490 11.14 -6.00 0.91
N LEU A 491 10.35 -6.98 1.36
CA LEU A 491 9.89 -7.07 2.74
C LEU A 491 11.08 -7.45 3.66
N PRO A 492 11.41 -6.65 4.70
CA PRO A 492 12.48 -7.00 5.64
C PRO A 492 12.10 -8.24 6.44
N LEU A 493 12.83 -9.34 6.27
CA LEU A 493 12.61 -10.54 7.06
C LEU A 493 13.08 -10.34 8.51
N LYS A 494 12.23 -10.73 9.47
CA LYS A 494 12.59 -10.80 10.90
C LYS A 494 13.27 -12.12 11.28
N GLN A 495 13.21 -13.14 10.42
CA GLN A 495 13.70 -14.50 10.69
C GLN A 495 14.52 -15.02 9.51
N ASN A 496 15.64 -15.69 9.82
CA ASN A 496 16.42 -16.43 8.83
C ASN A 496 15.67 -17.71 8.43
N LEU A 497 15.22 -17.77 7.19
CA LEU A 497 14.69 -18.99 6.58
C LEU A 497 15.82 -19.99 6.35
N LYS A 498 15.77 -21.13 7.04
CA LYS A 498 16.72 -22.24 6.80
C LYS A 498 16.32 -22.99 5.54
N LEU A 499 16.92 -22.61 4.42
CA LEU A 499 16.71 -23.30 3.15
C LEU A 499 17.53 -24.60 3.10
N PRO A 500 16.96 -25.73 2.64
CA PRO A 500 17.70 -26.97 2.51
C PRO A 500 18.83 -26.83 1.48
N SER A 501 20.00 -27.41 1.78
CA SER A 501 21.09 -27.54 0.82
C SER A 501 20.97 -28.88 0.13
N ILE A 502 20.52 -28.86 -1.13
CA ILE A 502 20.47 -30.03 -2.00
C ILE A 502 21.73 -30.01 -2.86
N THR A 503 22.56 -31.05 -2.74
CA THR A 503 23.77 -31.20 -3.56
C THR A 503 23.57 -32.39 -4.49
N LYS A 504 23.86 -32.18 -5.78
CA LYS A 504 23.69 -33.18 -6.85
C LYS A 504 25.06 -33.56 -7.41
N ASN A 505 25.36 -34.85 -7.42
CA ASN A 505 26.51 -35.41 -8.13
C ASN A 505 25.99 -36.32 -9.24
N ILE A 506 26.31 -35.97 -10.48
CA ILE A 506 25.93 -36.72 -11.69
C ILE A 506 27.07 -37.68 -12.02
N GLY A 507 26.76 -38.98 -12.17
CA GLY A 507 27.73 -39.96 -12.68
C GLY A 507 27.80 -39.95 -14.20
N GLU A 508 28.82 -40.59 -14.77
CA GLU A 508 28.96 -40.75 -16.22
C GLU A 508 27.82 -41.61 -16.80
N CYS A 509 27.27 -41.21 -17.95
CA CYS A 509 26.23 -41.97 -18.63
C CYS A 509 26.83 -43.21 -19.31
N GLY A 510 26.36 -44.40 -18.93
CA GLY A 510 26.76 -45.66 -19.56
C GLY A 510 25.68 -46.18 -20.50
N THR A 511 26.07 -46.62 -21.70
CA THR A 511 25.18 -47.35 -22.61
C THR A 511 25.54 -48.83 -22.62
N SER A 512 24.54 -49.71 -22.60
CA SER A 512 24.74 -51.16 -22.74
C SER A 512 23.70 -51.76 -23.67
N PHE A 513 24.06 -52.82 -24.38
CA PHE A 513 23.17 -53.52 -25.30
C PHE A 513 22.64 -54.80 -24.64
N ASN A 514 21.31 -54.98 -24.63
CA ASN A 514 20.65 -56.19 -24.16
C ASN A 514 19.69 -56.74 -25.24
N PHE A 515 19.76 -58.04 -25.53
CA PHE A 515 18.91 -58.71 -26.52
C PHE A 515 17.40 -58.72 -26.18
N GLN A 516 17.02 -58.48 -24.91
CA GLN A 516 15.61 -58.42 -24.50
C GLN A 516 14.99 -57.02 -24.61
N ASP A 517 15.78 -55.96 -24.38
CA ASP A 517 15.30 -54.58 -24.20
C ASP A 517 15.97 -53.56 -25.17
N LEU A 518 16.74 -54.02 -26.16
CA LEU A 518 17.55 -53.21 -27.08
C LEU A 518 18.67 -52.41 -26.36
N PHE A 519 19.13 -51.29 -26.90
CA PHE A 519 20.08 -50.41 -26.18
C PHE A 519 19.40 -49.88 -24.91
N VAL A 520 20.14 -49.78 -23.81
CA VAL A 520 19.69 -49.15 -22.56
C VAL A 520 20.75 -48.16 -22.11
N ALA A 521 20.36 -46.90 -21.93
CA ALA A 521 21.18 -45.90 -21.26
C ALA A 521 20.92 -45.99 -19.75
N SER A 522 21.94 -45.83 -18.93
CA SER A 522 21.82 -45.86 -17.48
C SER A 522 22.73 -44.82 -16.87
N VAL A 523 22.13 -43.94 -16.08
CA VAL A 523 22.85 -42.87 -15.39
C VAL A 523 22.69 -43.03 -13.89
N PRO A 524 23.76 -43.39 -13.16
CA PRO A 524 23.74 -43.37 -11.72
C PRO A 524 23.78 -41.90 -11.25
N ILE A 525 22.76 -41.50 -10.51
CA ILE A 525 22.64 -40.15 -9.95
C ILE A 525 22.56 -40.29 -8.44
N THR A 526 23.35 -39.50 -7.72
CA THR A 526 23.27 -39.44 -6.26
C THR A 526 22.86 -38.05 -5.81
N PHE A 527 21.74 -37.98 -5.11
CA PHE A 527 21.25 -36.77 -4.47
C PHE A 527 21.57 -36.83 -2.98
N THR A 528 22.07 -35.73 -2.42
CA THR A 528 22.25 -35.60 -0.96
C THR A 528 21.48 -34.40 -0.46
N ASN A 529 20.60 -34.61 0.52
CA ASN A 529 19.86 -33.55 1.18
C ASN A 529 20.39 -33.35 2.61
N SER A 530 21.23 -32.33 2.78
CA SER A 530 21.78 -31.95 4.09
C SER A 530 20.86 -30.99 4.88
N GLY A 531 19.69 -30.69 4.33
CA GLY A 531 18.69 -29.82 4.94
C GLY A 531 17.81 -30.51 5.99
N GLN A 532 16.96 -29.72 6.65
CA GLN A 532 16.00 -30.19 7.66
C GLN A 532 14.62 -30.54 7.10
N VAL A 533 14.41 -30.41 5.78
CA VAL A 533 13.12 -30.60 5.10
C VAL A 533 13.32 -31.42 3.82
N PRO A 534 12.32 -32.18 3.34
CA PRO A 534 12.43 -32.88 2.07
C PRO A 534 12.76 -31.93 0.91
N GLY A 535 13.50 -32.43 -0.07
CA GLY A 535 13.89 -31.73 -1.29
C GLY A 535 13.51 -32.51 -2.54
N ALA A 536 13.60 -31.87 -3.70
CA ALA A 536 13.48 -32.52 -5.01
C ALA A 536 14.87 -32.63 -5.63
N GLY A 537 15.26 -33.83 -6.05
CA GLY A 537 16.45 -34.09 -6.84
C GLY A 537 16.01 -34.50 -8.24
N CYS A 538 16.41 -33.75 -9.26
CA CYS A 538 16.00 -33.97 -10.63
C CYS A 538 17.22 -34.07 -11.56
N ALA A 539 17.08 -34.82 -12.65
CA ALA A 539 18.11 -34.97 -13.68
C ALA A 539 17.49 -35.16 -15.06
N SER A 540 18.26 -34.84 -16.11
CA SER A 540 17.91 -35.20 -17.48
C SER A 540 19.01 -36.01 -18.15
N VAL A 541 18.61 -36.84 -19.10
CA VAL A 541 19.52 -37.61 -19.95
C VAL A 541 19.19 -37.30 -21.39
N THR A 542 20.18 -36.76 -22.08
CA THR A 542 20.09 -36.42 -23.50
C THR A 542 20.69 -37.53 -24.34
N ILE A 543 20.00 -37.93 -25.40
CA ILE A 543 20.38 -39.01 -26.29
C ILE A 543 20.77 -38.41 -27.65
N TYR A 544 21.98 -38.74 -28.11
CA TYR A 544 22.53 -38.27 -29.37
C TYR A 544 22.79 -39.43 -30.34
N GLU A 545 22.50 -39.22 -31.61
CA GLU A 545 22.97 -40.07 -32.70
C GLU A 545 24.47 -39.96 -32.92
N GLU A 546 25.05 -40.99 -33.54
CA GLU A 546 26.35 -40.88 -34.21
C GLU A 546 26.36 -39.66 -35.16
N GLY A 547 27.34 -38.77 -34.97
CA GLY A 547 27.42 -37.47 -35.64
C GLY A 547 26.89 -36.28 -34.81
N GLY A 548 26.39 -36.52 -33.59
CA GLY A 548 26.05 -35.47 -32.61
C GLY A 548 24.65 -34.87 -32.76
N VAL A 549 23.77 -35.51 -33.53
CA VAL A 549 22.39 -35.05 -33.71
C VAL A 549 21.56 -35.40 -32.48
N LEU A 550 20.95 -34.40 -31.84
CA LEU A 550 20.02 -34.57 -30.71
C LEU A 550 18.80 -35.39 -31.15
N ARG A 551 18.48 -36.47 -30.45
CA ARG A 551 17.33 -37.33 -30.78
C ARG A 551 16.25 -37.34 -29.74
N ASP A 552 16.62 -37.46 -28.48
CA ASP A 552 15.64 -37.44 -27.39
C ASP A 552 16.28 -36.90 -26.10
N GLU A 553 15.45 -36.50 -25.15
CA GLU A 553 15.88 -36.21 -23.78
C GLU A 553 14.77 -36.52 -22.80
N GLU A 554 15.06 -37.36 -21.82
CA GLU A 554 14.12 -37.73 -20.78
C GLU A 554 14.50 -37.05 -19.46
N ILE A 555 13.50 -36.69 -18.66
CA ILE A 555 13.65 -35.98 -17.38
C ILE A 555 13.04 -36.81 -16.27
N GLY A 556 13.78 -36.99 -15.17
CA GLY A 556 13.31 -37.69 -13.97
C GLY A 556 13.53 -36.85 -12.71
N CYS A 557 12.57 -36.93 -11.79
CA CYS A 557 12.63 -36.27 -10.49
C CYS A 557 12.27 -37.22 -9.35
N TRP A 558 12.95 -37.03 -8.21
CA TRP A 558 12.78 -37.86 -7.02
C TRP A 558 12.75 -37.00 -5.77
N VAL A 559 11.83 -37.33 -4.84
CA VAL A 559 11.84 -36.75 -3.50
C VAL A 559 13.01 -37.30 -2.70
N ILE A 560 13.76 -36.42 -2.05
CA ILE A 560 14.94 -36.70 -1.21
C ILE A 560 14.67 -36.21 0.21
N GLN A 561 14.55 -37.13 1.16
CA GLN A 561 14.23 -36.85 2.56
C GLN A 561 15.38 -36.13 3.30
N PRO A 562 15.10 -35.46 4.43
CA PRO A 562 16.14 -34.83 5.25
C PRO A 562 17.21 -35.85 5.69
N GLY A 563 18.48 -35.52 5.48
CA GLY A 563 19.61 -36.40 5.81
C GLY A 563 19.76 -37.62 4.90
N GLU A 564 18.94 -37.74 3.85
CA GLU A 564 19.02 -38.84 2.89
C GLU A 564 20.10 -38.57 1.84
N THR A 565 20.91 -39.59 1.58
CA THR A 565 21.66 -39.73 0.33
C THR A 565 20.97 -40.80 -0.50
N LYS A 566 20.37 -40.40 -1.62
CA LYS A 566 19.59 -41.27 -2.49
C LYS A 566 20.32 -41.47 -3.81
N SER A 567 20.70 -42.71 -4.08
CA SER A 567 21.23 -43.12 -5.38
C SER A 567 20.11 -43.70 -6.24
N VAL A 568 19.98 -43.19 -7.47
CA VAL A 568 18.96 -43.61 -8.43
C VAL A 568 19.65 -43.94 -9.75
N THR A 569 19.26 -45.04 -10.39
CA THR A 569 19.65 -45.34 -11.77
C THR A 569 18.53 -44.85 -12.67
N PHE A 570 18.80 -43.78 -13.42
CA PHE A 570 17.86 -43.27 -14.41
C PHE A 570 18.09 -44.00 -15.74
N GLN A 571 17.04 -44.65 -16.23
CA GLN A 571 17.07 -45.45 -17.45
C GLN A 571 16.04 -44.90 -18.42
N PRO A 572 16.45 -44.01 -19.35
CA PRO A 572 15.51 -43.50 -20.33
C PRO A 572 15.16 -44.57 -21.36
N ASP A 573 13.97 -44.50 -21.92
CA ASP A 573 13.52 -45.43 -22.97
C ASP A 573 14.24 -45.10 -24.29
N ILE A 574 15.19 -45.95 -24.69
CA ILE A 574 15.93 -45.80 -25.95
C ILE A 574 15.68 -46.97 -26.92
N SER A 575 14.60 -47.73 -26.69
CA SER A 575 14.26 -48.96 -27.40
C SER A 575 13.96 -48.78 -28.91
N VAL A 576 14.04 -47.57 -29.44
CA VAL A 576 13.70 -47.27 -30.84
C VAL A 576 14.92 -47.14 -31.76
N PHE A 577 16.16 -47.27 -31.25
CA PHE A 577 17.32 -46.78 -31.99
C PHE A 577 18.64 -47.60 -31.83
N SER A 578 19.48 -47.63 -32.89
CA SER A 578 20.81 -48.29 -32.91
C SER A 578 21.97 -47.32 -33.22
N GLY A 579 23.02 -47.26 -32.37
CA GLY A 579 24.23 -46.43 -32.59
C GLY A 579 24.24 -45.04 -31.92
N TYR A 580 24.27 -44.97 -30.59
CA TYR A 580 24.08 -43.73 -29.81
C TYR A 580 25.06 -43.61 -28.64
N TYR A 581 25.28 -42.36 -28.20
CA TYR A 581 25.88 -42.03 -26.90
C TYR A 581 24.96 -41.05 -26.15
N CYS A 582 25.12 -40.99 -24.83
CA CYS A 582 24.27 -40.19 -23.96
C CYS A 582 25.08 -39.22 -23.10
N ASP A 583 24.47 -38.08 -22.75
CA ASP A 583 25.01 -37.07 -21.85
C ASP A 583 24.01 -36.83 -20.71
N ALA A 584 24.52 -36.66 -19.48
CA ALA A 584 23.71 -36.53 -18.27
C ALA A 584 23.88 -35.14 -17.65
N LYS A 585 22.77 -34.49 -17.28
CA LYS A 585 22.74 -33.13 -16.72
C LYS A 585 21.89 -33.00 -15.46
#